data_AF-A0A521PZA0-F1
#
_entry.id   AF-A0A521PZA0-F1
#
_cell.length_a   1.000
_cell.length_b   1.000
_cell.length_c   1.000
_cell.angle_alpha   90.00
_cell.angle_beta   90.00
_cell.angle_gamma   90.00
#
_symmetry.space_group_name_H-M   'P 1'
#
loop_
_entity.id
_entity.type
_entity.pdbx_description
1 polymer ?
#
loop_
_entity_poly.entity_id
_entity_poly.type
_entity_poly.pdbx_seq_one_letter_code
_entity_poly.pdbx_strand_id
1 'polypeptide(L)'
;HTVALVPVKTGDELPKEGQPGFHHCALEVSSVSELFKIRDFLRAKGVPIIYEGRRGPGGNPGVEFRDPNGFNIELYASMDQIGLDGKSRPADQWSRAKTLEEAVANPLPGVKY
;
A
#
# COMPACT_ATOMS: atom_id res chain seq x y z
N HIS A 1 3.88 -16.56 -3.53
CA HIS A 1 3.40 -16.11 -4.85
C HIS A 1 4.42 -15.14 -5.43
N THR A 2 4.54 -15.06 -6.76
CA THR A 2 5.46 -14.12 -7.43
C THR A 2 4.65 -13.26 -8.39
N VAL A 3 4.87 -11.95 -8.36
CA VAL A 3 4.26 -10.98 -9.28
C VAL A 3 5.37 -10.35 -10.10
N ALA A 4 5.18 -10.27 -11.42
CA ALA A 4 6.09 -9.63 -12.35
C ALA A 4 5.39 -8.46 -13.03
N LEU A 5 6.02 -7.28 -12.99
CA LEU A 5 5.55 -6.08 -13.69
C LEU A 5 6.38 -5.95 -14.97
N VAL A 6 5.72 -6.15 -16.12
CA VAL A 6 6.39 -6.18 -17.43
C VAL A 6 6.02 -4.92 -18.21
N PRO A 7 7.00 -4.09 -18.59
CA PRO A 7 6.71 -2.88 -19.34
C PRO A 7 6.15 -3.20 -20.72
N VAL A 8 5.10 -2.50 -21.11
CA VAL A 8 4.59 -2.48 -22.49
C VAL A 8 4.89 -1.11 -23.11
N LYS A 9 5.35 -1.09 -24.37
CA LYS A 9 5.46 0.16 -25.13
C LYS A 9 4.08 0.53 -25.66
N THR A 10 3.36 1.40 -24.96
CA THR A 10 2.14 2.04 -25.46
C THR A 10 2.46 3.45 -25.93
N GLY A 11 1.80 3.92 -26.98
CA GLY A 11 1.91 5.30 -27.44
C GLY A 11 1.04 6.28 -26.63
N ASP A 12 0.12 5.77 -25.84
CA ASP A 12 -0.85 6.57 -25.09
C ASP A 12 -0.30 6.96 -23.71
N GLU A 13 -0.47 8.24 -23.36
CA GLU A 13 -0.23 8.72 -22.00
C GLU A 13 -1.26 8.14 -21.02
N LEU A 14 -0.84 7.91 -19.78
CA LEU A 14 -1.77 7.53 -18.71
C LEU A 14 -2.82 8.64 -18.50
N PRO A 15 -4.09 8.29 -18.20
CA PRO A 15 -5.09 9.27 -17.82
C PRO A 15 -4.60 10.17 -16.69
N LYS A 16 -4.87 11.47 -16.80
CA LYS A 16 -4.48 12.43 -15.78
C LYS A 16 -5.37 12.27 -14.54
N GLU A 17 -4.82 12.63 -13.38
CA GLU A 17 -5.61 12.66 -12.14
C GLU A 17 -6.89 13.49 -12.32
N GLY A 18 -8.02 12.96 -11.85
CA GLY A 18 -9.34 13.56 -12.05
C GLY A 18 -10.07 13.15 -13.33
N GLN A 19 -9.42 12.44 -14.27
CA GLN A 19 -10.09 11.79 -15.38
C GLN A 19 -10.53 10.36 -15.00
N PRO A 20 -11.64 9.82 -15.57
CA PRO A 20 -12.00 8.43 -15.38
C PRO A 20 -10.85 7.50 -15.79
N GLY A 21 -10.44 6.59 -14.89
CA GLY A 21 -9.29 5.73 -15.12
C GLY A 21 -8.99 4.79 -13.96
N PHE A 22 -7.87 4.08 -14.09
CA PHE A 22 -7.36 3.16 -13.06
C PHE A 22 -6.44 3.91 -12.09
N HIS A 23 -6.79 3.95 -10.80
CA HIS A 23 -6.02 4.69 -9.82
C HIS A 23 -4.75 3.96 -9.38
N HIS A 24 -4.87 2.71 -8.92
CA HIS A 24 -3.76 1.88 -8.45
C HIS A 24 -4.15 0.41 -8.33
N CYS A 25 -3.15 -0.48 -8.33
CA CYS A 25 -3.29 -1.91 -8.01
C CYS A 25 -2.67 -2.18 -6.64
N ALA A 26 -3.42 -2.79 -5.72
CA ALA A 26 -2.94 -3.11 -4.38
C ALA A 26 -2.82 -4.63 -4.19
N LEU A 27 -1.71 -5.08 -3.62
CA LEU A 27 -1.43 -6.50 -3.34
C LEU A 27 -0.98 -6.69 -1.90
N GLU A 28 -1.52 -7.72 -1.25
CA GLU A 28 -1.15 -8.05 0.13
C GLU A 28 0.15 -8.86 0.19
N VAL A 29 1.01 -8.50 1.15
CA VAL A 29 2.19 -9.26 1.57
C VAL A 29 1.96 -9.85 2.97
N SER A 30 2.79 -10.81 3.38
CA SER A 30 2.48 -11.63 4.55
C SER A 30 2.60 -10.90 5.89
N SER A 31 3.41 -9.84 5.96
CA SER A 31 3.62 -9.10 7.20
C SER A 31 4.11 -7.67 6.96
N VAL A 32 3.93 -6.82 7.97
CA VAL A 32 4.50 -5.46 7.96
C VAL A 32 6.03 -5.50 7.87
N SER A 33 6.67 -6.52 8.45
CA SER A 33 8.13 -6.70 8.33
C SER A 33 8.62 -6.87 6.88
N GLU A 34 7.79 -7.46 6.01
CA GLU A 34 8.11 -7.56 4.57
C GLU A 34 8.07 -6.20 3.88
N LEU A 35 7.18 -5.29 4.31
CA LEU A 35 7.11 -3.94 3.76
C LEU A 35 8.42 -3.16 3.97
N PHE A 36 9.09 -3.35 5.11
CA PHE A 36 10.42 -2.76 5.34
C PHE A 36 11.46 -3.30 4.34
N LYS A 37 11.49 -4.62 4.13
CA LYS A 37 12.41 -5.26 3.18
C LYS A 37 12.14 -4.79 1.75
N ILE A 38 10.87 -4.65 1.38
CA ILE A 38 10.44 -4.14 0.07
C ILE A 38 10.86 -2.68 -0.10
N ARG A 39 10.60 -1.83 0.89
CA ARG A 39 11.02 -0.42 0.89
C ARG A 39 12.52 -0.30 0.64
N ASP A 40 13.33 -1.06 1.39
CA ASP A 40 14.78 -1.01 1.30
C ASP A 40 15.26 -1.53 -0.07
N PHE A 41 14.64 -2.59 -0.58
CA PHE A 41 14.90 -3.09 -1.93
C PHE A 41 14.59 -2.06 -3.03
N LEU A 42 13.41 -1.41 -2.98
CA LEU A 42 13.01 -0.40 -3.95
C LEU A 42 13.96 0.80 -3.93
N ARG A 43 14.32 1.30 -2.73
CA ARG A 43 15.30 2.38 -2.55
C ARG A 43 16.67 2.00 -3.10
N ALA A 44 17.15 0.78 -2.82
CA ALA A 44 18.42 0.29 -3.36
C ALA A 44 18.44 0.18 -4.90
N LYS A 45 17.27 0.06 -5.53
CA LYS A 45 17.09 0.08 -6.99
C LYS A 45 16.80 1.47 -7.56
N GLY A 46 16.78 2.50 -6.73
CA GLY A 46 16.48 3.88 -7.16
C GLY A 46 15.02 4.08 -7.55
N VAL A 47 14.11 3.20 -7.12
CA VAL A 47 12.67 3.35 -7.36
C VAL A 47 12.10 4.34 -6.34
N PRO A 48 11.51 5.48 -6.76
CA PRO A 48 10.92 6.44 -5.85
C PRO A 48 9.70 5.86 -5.13
N ILE A 49 9.65 6.04 -3.82
CA ILE A 49 8.49 5.71 -3.00
C ILE A 49 7.60 6.96 -2.94
N ILE A 50 6.34 6.77 -3.31
CA ILE A 50 5.33 7.84 -3.39
C ILE A 50 4.63 7.99 -2.03
N TYR A 51 4.48 6.89 -1.31
CA TYR A 51 3.92 6.87 0.03
C TYR A 51 4.41 5.65 0.80
N GLU A 52 4.56 5.81 2.12
CA GLU A 52 4.73 4.71 3.05
C GLU A 52 4.03 5.05 4.38
N GLY A 53 3.55 4.04 5.10
CA GLY A 53 2.85 4.23 6.38
C GLY A 53 1.49 3.55 6.39
N ARG A 54 0.52 4.07 7.15
CA ARG A 54 -0.81 3.46 7.31
C ARG A 54 -1.93 4.44 6.95
N ARG A 55 -2.80 4.03 6.03
CA ARG A 55 -3.99 4.80 5.64
C ARG A 55 -5.10 4.64 6.70
N GLY A 56 -6.19 5.41 6.57
CA GLY A 56 -7.26 5.44 7.57
C GLY A 56 -8.18 4.20 7.50
N PRO A 57 -9.10 4.13 6.53
CA PRO A 57 -9.94 2.95 6.31
C PRO A 57 -9.10 1.72 5.96
N GLY A 58 -9.51 0.55 6.44
CA GLY A 58 -8.79 -0.72 6.23
C GLY A 58 -7.55 -0.89 7.11
N GLY A 59 -6.98 0.20 7.64
CA GLY A 59 -5.95 0.13 8.68
C GLY A 59 -4.65 -0.56 8.25
N ASN A 60 -4.44 -0.77 6.96
CA ASN A 60 -3.28 -1.47 6.40
C ASN A 60 -2.05 -0.55 6.34
N PRO A 61 -0.91 -0.95 6.92
CA PRO A 61 0.38 -0.40 6.53
C PRO A 61 0.71 -0.78 5.08
N GLY A 62 1.36 0.12 4.34
CA GLY A 62 1.70 -0.11 2.94
C GLY A 62 2.84 0.77 2.43
N VAL A 63 3.35 0.40 1.26
CA VAL A 63 4.35 1.10 0.45
C VAL A 63 3.79 1.27 -0.96
N GLU A 64 3.77 2.50 -1.45
CA GLU A 64 3.28 2.84 -2.79
C GLU A 64 4.43 3.34 -3.67
N PHE A 65 4.48 2.89 -4.93
CA PHE A 65 5.47 3.27 -5.92
C PHE A 65 4.87 3.17 -7.34
N ARG A 66 5.59 3.68 -8.34
CA ARG A 66 5.21 3.53 -9.74
C ARG A 66 5.92 2.34 -10.37
N ASP A 67 5.17 1.57 -11.15
CA ASP A 67 5.75 0.58 -12.04
C ASP A 67 6.50 1.24 -13.21
N PRO A 68 7.22 0.48 -14.05
CA PRO A 68 7.94 1.02 -15.21
C PRO A 68 7.05 1.74 -16.24
N ASN A 69 5.74 1.48 -16.27
CA ASN A 69 4.79 2.15 -17.14
C ASN A 69 4.12 3.37 -16.50
N GLY A 70 4.39 3.64 -15.22
CA GLY A 70 3.86 4.78 -14.48
C GLY A 70 2.57 4.50 -13.72
N PHE A 71 2.09 3.26 -13.68
CA PHE A 71 0.93 2.87 -12.86
C PHE A 71 1.31 2.83 -11.38
N ASN A 72 0.41 3.28 -10.51
CA ASN A 72 0.61 3.20 -9.07
C ASN A 72 0.38 1.76 -8.58
N ILE A 73 1.34 1.24 -7.83
CA ILE A 73 1.28 -0.06 -7.17
C ILE A 73 1.36 0.18 -5.67
N GLU A 74 0.48 -0.46 -4.90
CA GLU A 74 0.53 -0.54 -3.45
C GLU A 74 0.86 -1.97 -3.03
N LEU A 75 1.85 -2.12 -2.16
CA LEU A 75 2.07 -3.36 -1.42
C LEU A 75 1.69 -3.09 0.03
N TYR A 76 0.75 -3.86 0.57
CA TYR A 76 0.21 -3.64 1.91
C TYR A 76 0.24 -4.90 2.76
N ALA A 77 0.06 -4.75 4.07
CA ALA A 77 -0.12 -5.87 4.99
C ALA A 77 -1.19 -5.54 6.04
N SER A 78 -1.71 -6.59 6.69
CA SER A 78 -2.54 -6.46 7.90
C SER A 78 -3.78 -5.57 7.72
N MET A 79 -4.45 -5.67 6.57
CA MET A 79 -5.73 -5.00 6.35
C MET A 79 -6.81 -5.62 7.24
N ASP A 80 -7.62 -4.78 7.88
CA ASP A 80 -8.77 -5.19 8.67
C ASP A 80 -9.68 -6.09 7.82
N GLN A 81 -10.05 -7.24 8.39
CA GLN A 81 -11.01 -8.16 7.78
C GLN A 81 -12.41 -7.85 8.28
N ILE A 82 -13.39 -7.84 7.38
CA ILE A 82 -14.80 -7.71 7.76
C ILE A 82 -15.30 -9.07 8.25
N GLY A 83 -15.67 -9.12 9.53
CA GLY A 83 -16.21 -10.32 10.15
C GLY A 83 -17.69 -10.57 9.79
N LEU A 84 -18.27 -11.59 10.42
CA LEU A 84 -19.67 -11.97 10.21
C LEU A 84 -20.67 -10.89 10.66
N ASP A 85 -20.26 -9.96 11.52
CA ASP A 85 -21.08 -8.83 11.94
C ASP A 85 -21.19 -7.73 10.86
N GLY A 86 -20.41 -7.85 9.77
CA GLY A 86 -20.43 -6.94 8.62
C GLY A 86 -19.88 -5.55 8.95
N LYS A 87 -19.20 -5.39 10.09
CA LYS A 87 -18.74 -4.07 10.56
C LYS A 87 -17.27 -3.86 10.18
N SER A 88 -17.00 -2.70 9.60
CA SER A 88 -15.65 -2.19 9.48
C SER A 88 -15.21 -1.53 10.79
N ARG A 89 -13.89 -1.32 10.92
CA ARG A 89 -13.34 -0.53 12.01
C ARG A 89 -14.01 0.86 12.05
N PRO A 90 -14.52 1.29 13.22
CA PRO A 90 -15.09 2.62 13.41
C PRO A 90 -14.14 3.74 12.98
N ALA A 91 -14.68 4.82 12.40
CA ALA A 91 -13.89 5.90 11.82
C ALA A 91 -13.05 6.68 12.85
N ASP A 92 -13.51 6.75 14.10
CA ASP A 92 -12.78 7.33 15.24
C ASP A 92 -11.56 6.48 15.65
N GLN A 93 -11.50 5.22 15.24
CA GLN A 93 -10.36 4.33 15.41
C GLN A 93 -9.42 4.30 14.20
N TRP A 94 -9.71 5.04 13.14
CA TRP A 94 -8.78 5.19 12.02
C TRP A 94 -7.57 6.00 12.48
N SER A 95 -6.42 5.35 12.62
CA SER A 95 -5.17 6.00 13.01
C SER A 95 -4.21 5.99 11.83
N ARG A 96 -4.10 7.13 11.14
CA ARG A 96 -3.14 7.31 10.04
C ARG A 96 -1.72 7.42 10.60
N ALA A 97 -0.76 6.84 9.88
CA ALA A 97 0.66 6.98 10.16
C ALA A 97 1.39 7.38 8.88
N LYS A 98 2.35 8.30 8.98
CA LYS A 98 3.10 8.86 7.83
C LYS A 98 4.34 8.04 7.46
N THR A 99 4.70 7.05 8.26
CA THR A 99 5.84 6.15 8.04
C THR A 99 5.50 4.74 8.51
N LEU A 100 6.24 3.73 8.01
CA LEU A 100 6.10 2.36 8.50
C LEU A 100 6.51 2.26 9.98
N GLU A 101 7.52 3.01 10.40
CA GLU A 101 7.98 3.10 11.78
C GLU A 101 6.87 3.60 12.71
N GLU A 102 6.21 4.69 12.35
CA GLU A 102 5.08 5.24 13.12
C GLU A 102 3.91 4.26 13.16
N ALA A 103 3.63 3.55 12.06
CA ALA A 103 2.57 2.54 12.01
C ALA A 103 2.88 1.40 13.00
N VAL A 104 4.11 0.88 13.01
CA VAL A 104 4.54 -0.19 13.92
C VAL A 104 4.57 0.26 15.38
N ALA A 105 5.05 1.48 15.65
CA ALA A 105 5.10 2.02 17.01
C ALA A 105 3.69 2.24 17.61
N ASN A 106 2.68 2.42 16.76
CA ASN A 106 1.30 2.72 17.17
C ASN A 106 0.32 1.75 16.48
N PRO A 107 0.28 0.46 16.84
CA PRO A 107 -0.62 -0.51 16.21
C PRO A 107 -2.09 -0.15 16.48
N LEU A 108 -2.96 -0.49 15.53
CA LEU A 108 -4.40 -0.36 15.72
C LEU A 108 -4.89 -1.33 16.82
N PRO A 109 -5.95 -0.97 17.57
CA PRO A 109 -6.54 -1.87 18.55
C PRO A 109 -6.86 -3.24 17.95
N GLY A 110 -6.38 -4.31 18.59
CA GLY A 110 -6.58 -5.70 18.17
C GLY A 110 -5.63 -6.20 17.08
N VAL A 111 -4.75 -5.36 16.54
CA VAL A 111 -3.80 -5.74 15.47
C VAL A 111 -2.41 -6.02 16.05
N LYS A 112 -1.74 -7.04 15.51
CA LYS A 112 -0.33 -7.33 15.75
C LYS A 112 0.40 -7.34 14.41
N TYR A 113 1.54 -6.63 14.35
CA TYR A 113 2.38 -6.50 13.18
C TYR A 113 3.61 -7.39 13.25
#